data_AF-A0A0V0XHM5-F1
#
_entry.id   AF-A0A0V0XHM5-F1
#
_cell.length_a   1.000
_cell.length_b   1.000
_cell.length_c   1.000
_cell.angle_alpha   90.00
_cell.angle_beta   90.00
_cell.angle_gamma   90.00
#
_symmetry.space_group_name_H-M   'P 1'
#
loop_
_entity.id
_entity.type
_entity.pdbx_description
1 polymer ?
#
loop_
_entity_poly.entity_id
_entity_poly.type
_entity_poly.pdbx_seq_one_letter_code
_entity_poly.pdbx_strand_id
1 'polypeptide(L)'
;LKKKKFFFPAFAWGSVVNGFADLVGFFRRLIAIHSEVRLMTRFQCLLQGVNLMPFFVGETVGTVSIFFLCSERFLSIYKPYQSIQATSAVTRKVGTATILSLAVFTVAISFYVVKVEGDQYVRSSCFGNEVLGRLFYDIHYTLNACIGLATVLLYMVTFALIKRKTRNSIGAVADIQLRRQVVVTKRLSSLLLSTFLLQVVPFFLLALSTWSESLWKPLISVTIWPRGIGMSFYPVVLICVQPELRLEAARIFGKLKTSTASQFSSTATQQLQ
;
A
#
# COMPACT_ATOMS: atom_id res chain seq x y z
N LEU A 1 16.77 -8.52 -21.06
CA LEU A 1 17.13 -8.07 -19.68
C LEU A 1 15.86 -7.88 -18.84
N LYS A 2 15.61 -8.80 -17.88
CA LYS A 2 14.46 -8.74 -16.96
C LYS A 2 14.59 -7.54 -16.00
N LYS A 3 13.80 -6.49 -16.19
CA LYS A 3 13.70 -5.37 -15.24
C LYS A 3 12.99 -5.88 -13.97
N LYS A 4 13.73 -6.14 -12.89
CA LYS A 4 13.12 -6.43 -11.59
C LYS A 4 12.55 -5.13 -11.01
N LYS A 5 11.23 -4.94 -11.13
CA LYS A 5 10.51 -3.86 -10.45
C LYS A 5 10.54 -4.14 -8.95
N PHE A 6 11.38 -3.43 -8.19
CA PHE A 6 11.57 -3.66 -6.76
C PHE A 6 10.41 -3.12 -5.90
N PHE A 7 9.83 -1.98 -6.29
CA PHE A 7 8.76 -1.33 -5.51
C PHE A 7 7.41 -2.03 -5.61
N PHE A 8 7.17 -2.80 -6.67
CA PHE A 8 5.94 -3.57 -6.80
C PHE A 8 5.79 -4.69 -5.75
N PRO A 9 6.77 -5.59 -5.54
CA PRO A 9 6.70 -6.57 -4.47
C PRO A 9 6.72 -5.91 -3.08
N ALA A 10 7.40 -4.77 -2.90
CA ALA A 10 7.33 -4.01 -1.64
C ALA A 10 5.91 -3.50 -1.36
N PHE A 11 5.23 -2.96 -2.38
CA PHE A 11 3.82 -2.57 -2.29
C PHE A 11 2.91 -3.77 -1.97
N ALA A 12 3.09 -4.89 -2.67
CA ALA A 12 2.30 -6.10 -2.44
C ALA A 12 2.50 -6.64 -1.01
N TRP A 13 3.75 -6.67 -0.54
CA TRP A 13 4.08 -7.06 0.82
C TRP A 13 3.46 -6.13 1.86
N GLY A 14 3.54 -4.81 1.67
CA GLY A 14 2.89 -3.84 2.55
C GLY A 14 1.37 -4.03 2.62
N SER A 15 0.74 -4.35 1.49
CA SER A 15 -0.71 -4.62 1.42
C SER A 15 -1.09 -5.91 2.15
N VAL A 16 -0.32 -6.98 1.99
CA VAL A 16 -0.53 -8.26 2.69
C VAL A 16 -0.34 -8.09 4.19
N VAL A 17 0.74 -7.43 4.61
CA VAL A 17 1.01 -7.17 6.04
C VAL A 17 -0.11 -6.34 6.66
N ASN A 18 -0.56 -5.29 5.96
CA ASN A 18 -1.69 -4.49 6.42
C ASN A 18 -2.97 -5.33 6.56
N GLY A 19 -3.37 -6.07 5.51
CA GLY A 19 -4.58 -6.90 5.55
C GLY A 19 -4.53 -7.98 6.61
N PHE A 20 -3.37 -8.62 6.82
CA PHE A 20 -3.18 -9.60 7.89
C PHE A 20 -3.29 -8.95 9.28
N ALA A 21 -2.71 -7.76 9.46
CA ALA A 21 -2.82 -7.00 10.70
C ALA A 21 -4.27 -6.62 11.01
N ASP A 22 -5.05 -6.22 10.01
CA ASP A 22 -6.46 -5.90 10.17
C ASP A 22 -7.28 -7.14 10.58
N LEU A 23 -7.00 -8.29 9.95
CA LEU A 23 -7.61 -9.59 10.30
C LEU A 23 -7.30 -10.00 11.76
N VAL A 24 -6.04 -9.89 12.19
CA VAL A 24 -5.65 -10.17 13.58
C VAL A 24 -6.35 -9.20 14.54
N GLY A 25 -6.47 -7.92 14.17
CA GLY A 25 -7.23 -6.93 14.92
C GLY A 25 -8.71 -7.28 15.06
N PHE A 26 -9.33 -7.78 13.98
CA PHE A 26 -10.71 -8.23 13.98
C PHE A 26 -10.92 -9.43 14.92
N PHE A 27 -10.08 -10.46 14.85
CA PHE A 27 -10.17 -11.61 15.76
C PHE A 27 -9.97 -11.22 17.22
N ARG A 28 -9.00 -10.35 17.51
CA ARG A 28 -8.81 -9.82 18.87
C ARG A 28 -10.07 -9.13 19.40
N ARG A 29 -10.73 -8.33 18.56
CA ARG A 29 -11.99 -7.66 18.93
C ARG A 29 -13.10 -8.66 19.20
N LEU A 30 -13.24 -9.71 18.38
CA LEU A 30 -14.22 -10.77 18.63
C LEU A 30 -13.97 -11.46 19.97
N ILE A 31 -12.72 -11.80 20.29
CA ILE A 31 -12.35 -12.40 21.58
C ILE A 31 -12.64 -11.42 22.74
N ALA A 32 -12.33 -10.14 22.58
CA ALA A 32 -12.57 -9.12 23.60
C ALA A 32 -14.06 -8.84 23.85
N ILE A 33 -14.95 -9.10 22.88
CA ILE A 33 -16.41 -9.02 23.06
C ILE A 33 -16.93 -10.22 23.86
N HIS A 34 -16.32 -11.40 23.68
CA HIS A 34 -16.74 -12.64 24.34
C HIS A 34 -16.08 -12.85 25.72
N SER A 35 -15.03 -12.09 26.04
CA SER A 35 -14.41 -12.06 27.35
C SER A 35 -14.90 -10.85 28.14
N GLU A 36 -15.05 -10.99 29.46
CA GLU A 36 -15.45 -9.86 30.31
C GLU A 36 -14.54 -8.64 30.09
N VAL A 37 -15.13 -7.44 30.08
CA VAL A 37 -14.45 -6.18 29.77
C VAL A 37 -13.33 -5.95 30.79
N ARG A 38 -12.09 -6.27 30.41
CA ARG A 38 -10.90 -5.94 31.19
C ARG A 38 -10.32 -4.61 30.73
N LEU A 39 -10.06 -3.73 31.67
CA LEU A 39 -9.32 -2.49 31.44
C LEU A 39 -7.82 -2.79 31.44
N MET A 40 -7.10 -2.21 30.48
CA MET A 40 -5.64 -2.34 30.35
C MET A 40 -5.04 -0.96 30.13
N THR A 41 -3.77 -0.77 30.50
CA THR A 41 -3.10 0.50 30.20
C THR A 41 -2.83 0.61 28.70
N ARG A 42 -2.75 1.84 28.17
CA ARG A 42 -2.40 2.08 26.77
C ARG A 42 -1.07 1.42 26.40
N PHE A 43 -0.06 1.46 27.27
CA PHE A 43 1.22 0.82 27.02
C PHE A 43 1.11 -0.71 26.93
N GLN A 44 0.34 -1.34 27.82
CA GLN A 44 0.07 -2.78 27.74
C GLN A 44 -0.69 -3.14 26.46
N CYS A 45 -1.67 -2.33 26.06
CA CYS A 45 -2.39 -2.51 24.81
C CYS A 45 -1.48 -2.32 23.58
N LEU A 46 -0.51 -1.41 23.61
CA LEU A 46 0.45 -1.22 22.52
C LEU A 46 1.36 -2.44 22.36
N LEU A 47 1.85 -3.00 23.47
CA LEU A 47 2.73 -4.18 23.46
C LEU A 47 1.99 -5.46 23.08
N GLN A 48 0.78 -5.67 23.61
CA GLN A 48 -0.02 -6.84 23.29
C GLN A 48 -0.71 -6.71 21.93
N GLY A 49 -1.02 -5.49 21.50
CA GLY A 49 -1.62 -5.11 20.22
C GLY A 49 -0.65 -5.21 19.07
N VAL A 50 -0.05 -6.40 18.89
CA VAL A 50 0.97 -6.68 17.86
C VAL A 50 0.47 -6.41 16.43
N ASN A 51 -0.85 -6.29 16.23
CA ASN A 51 -1.46 -5.93 14.97
C ASN A 51 -1.42 -4.42 14.66
N LEU A 52 -1.28 -3.54 15.66
CA LEU A 52 -1.33 -2.09 15.46
C LEU A 52 -0.14 -1.59 14.63
N MET A 53 1.08 -1.95 15.01
CA MET A 53 2.28 -1.44 14.32
C MET A 53 2.39 -1.94 12.88
N PRO A 54 2.21 -3.24 12.57
CA PRO A 54 2.24 -3.74 11.20
C PRO A 54 1.15 -3.13 10.31
N PHE A 55 -0.02 -2.79 10.87
CA PHE A 55 -1.09 -2.09 10.15
C PHE A 55 -0.60 -0.73 9.63
N PHE A 56 -0.19 0.17 10.52
CA PHE A 56 0.26 1.52 10.13
C PHE A 56 1.57 1.50 9.31
N VAL A 57 2.49 0.59 9.62
CA VAL A 57 3.72 0.43 8.83
C VAL A 57 3.39 -0.07 7.42
N GLY A 58 2.48 -1.04 7.27
CA GLY A 58 2.06 -1.55 5.98
C GLY A 58 1.43 -0.47 5.10
N GLU A 59 0.70 0.47 5.72
CA GLU A 59 0.10 1.63 5.04
C GLU A 59 1.15 2.58 4.47
N THR A 60 2.10 2.97 5.30
CA THR A 60 3.23 3.81 4.90
C THR A 60 4.09 3.13 3.83
N VAL A 61 4.36 1.82 3.97
CA VAL A 61 5.09 1.05 2.95
C VAL A 61 4.32 1.08 1.63
N GLY A 62 3.00 0.92 1.67
CA GLY A 62 2.13 0.97 0.50
C GLY A 62 2.18 2.32 -0.22
N THR A 63 1.92 3.42 0.50
CA THR A 63 1.90 4.78 -0.07
C THR A 63 3.25 5.17 -0.68
N VAL A 64 4.34 4.94 0.05
CA VAL A 64 5.70 5.28 -0.39
C VAL A 64 6.13 4.42 -1.58
N SER A 65 5.82 3.12 -1.57
CA SER A 65 6.14 2.22 -2.69
C SER A 65 5.47 2.67 -3.99
N ILE A 66 4.21 3.13 -3.90
CA ILE A 66 3.53 3.69 -5.07
C ILE A 66 4.23 4.96 -5.52
N PHE A 67 4.50 5.92 -4.62
CA PHE A 67 5.22 7.15 -4.97
C PHE A 67 6.50 6.88 -5.78
N PHE A 68 7.37 6.00 -5.29
CA PHE A 68 8.62 5.64 -5.98
C PHE A 68 8.39 4.90 -7.30
N LEU A 69 7.34 4.08 -7.42
CA LEU A 69 6.95 3.47 -8.70
C LEU A 69 6.63 4.55 -9.75
N CYS A 70 6.00 5.65 -9.34
CA CYS A 70 5.72 6.81 -10.20
C CYS A 70 7.00 7.54 -10.56
N SER A 71 7.87 7.76 -9.58
CA SER A 71 9.15 8.43 -9.78
C SER A 71 10.05 7.67 -10.76
N GLU A 72 10.10 6.33 -10.68
CA GLU A 72 10.83 5.51 -11.66
C GLU A 72 10.31 5.72 -13.08
N ARG A 73 8.99 5.82 -13.24
CA ARG A 73 8.36 6.07 -14.55
C ARG A 73 8.66 7.48 -15.05
N PHE A 74 8.49 8.48 -14.20
CA PHE A 74 8.81 9.87 -14.50
C PHE A 74 10.27 10.01 -14.96
N LEU A 75 11.23 9.47 -14.19
CA LEU A 75 12.65 9.54 -14.50
C LEU A 75 12.99 8.84 -15.83
N SER A 76 12.39 7.68 -16.09
CA SER A 76 12.58 6.96 -17.35
C SER A 76 12.09 7.74 -18.58
N ILE A 77 11.14 8.66 -18.42
CA ILE A 77 10.60 9.48 -19.51
C ILE A 77 11.38 10.80 -19.64
N TYR A 78 11.72 11.41 -18.50
CA TYR A 78 12.42 12.70 -18.44
C TYR A 78 13.89 12.60 -18.86
N LYS A 79 14.61 11.55 -18.42
CA LYS A 79 16.03 11.33 -18.75
C LYS A 79 16.24 9.97 -19.44
N PRO A 80 15.88 9.82 -20.72
CA PRO A 80 16.02 8.55 -21.44
C PRO A 80 17.49 8.15 -21.70
N TYR A 81 18.41 9.12 -21.70
CA TYR A 81 19.83 8.92 -22.04
C TYR A 81 20.73 8.57 -20.85
N GLN A 82 20.25 8.76 -19.60
CA GLN A 82 20.98 8.26 -18.45
C GLN A 82 20.90 6.74 -18.40
N SER A 83 21.99 6.09 -17.96
CA SER A 83 21.99 4.65 -17.74
C SER A 83 20.83 4.28 -16.83
N ILE A 84 19.81 3.65 -17.41
CA ILE A 84 18.58 3.19 -16.73
C ILE A 84 18.93 2.38 -15.48
N GLN A 85 20.07 1.68 -15.51
CA GLN A 85 20.58 0.87 -14.42
C GLN A 85 21.10 1.71 -13.24
N ALA A 86 21.79 2.82 -13.49
CA ALA A 86 22.27 3.73 -12.45
C ALA A 86 21.09 4.46 -11.78
N THR A 87 20.17 5.00 -12.56
CA THR A 87 18.98 5.69 -12.05
C THR A 87 18.11 4.76 -11.21
N SER A 88 17.85 3.52 -11.68
CA SER A 88 17.08 2.53 -10.92
C SER A 88 17.76 2.10 -9.62
N ALA A 89 19.09 1.99 -9.59
CA ALA A 89 19.82 1.65 -8.37
C ALA A 89 19.72 2.76 -7.31
N VAL A 90 19.85 4.03 -7.71
CA VAL A 90 19.71 5.17 -6.81
C VAL A 90 18.28 5.28 -6.30
N THR A 91 17.28 5.23 -7.18
CA THR A 91 15.87 5.28 -6.78
C THR A 91 15.52 4.15 -5.81
N ARG A 92 16.04 2.93 -6.03
CA ARG A 92 15.87 1.82 -5.10
C ARG A 92 16.49 2.09 -3.73
N LYS A 93 17.74 2.56 -3.67
CA LYS A 93 18.41 2.87 -2.40
C LYS A 93 17.65 3.95 -1.62
N VAL A 94 17.30 5.04 -2.31
CA VAL A 94 16.53 6.15 -1.71
C VAL A 94 15.17 5.65 -1.24
N GLY A 95 14.43 4.92 -2.08
CA GLY A 95 13.11 4.42 -1.72
C GLY A 95 13.12 3.43 -0.57
N THR A 96 14.07 2.50 -0.53
CA THR A 96 14.23 1.61 0.63
C THR A 96 14.58 2.39 1.90
N ALA A 97 15.50 3.37 1.81
CA ALA A 97 15.85 4.21 2.96
C ALA A 97 14.64 5.02 3.47
N THR A 98 13.84 5.59 2.57
CA THR A 98 12.61 6.33 2.91
C THR A 98 11.55 5.43 3.54
N ILE A 99 11.36 4.20 3.03
CA ILE A 99 10.42 3.23 3.63
C ILE A 99 10.87 2.88 5.05
N LEU A 100 12.16 2.57 5.25
CA LEU A 100 12.70 2.22 6.56
C LEU A 100 12.61 3.40 7.53
N SER A 101 12.98 4.61 7.10
CA SER A 101 12.94 5.79 7.97
C SER A 101 11.52 6.13 8.42
N LEU A 102 10.54 6.07 7.52
CA LEU A 102 9.14 6.35 7.86
C LEU A 102 8.50 5.22 8.69
N ALA A 103 8.91 3.96 8.49
CA ALA A 103 8.48 2.85 9.33
C ALA A 103 9.00 3.03 10.77
N VAL A 104 10.29 3.34 10.94
CA VAL A 104 10.89 3.64 12.24
C VAL A 104 10.23 4.85 12.88
N PHE A 105 10.00 5.92 12.11
CA PHE A 105 9.29 7.12 12.58
C PHE A 105 7.89 6.79 13.09
N THR A 106 7.12 5.98 12.35
CA THR A 106 5.76 5.55 12.74
C THR A 106 5.77 4.79 14.06
N VAL A 107 6.73 3.90 14.26
CA VAL A 107 6.86 3.17 15.53
C VAL A 107 7.29 4.11 16.64
N ALA A 108 8.31 4.93 16.43
CA ALA A 108 8.84 5.84 17.44
C ALA A 108 7.78 6.83 17.93
N ILE A 109 7.01 7.42 17.02
CA ILE A 109 5.96 8.37 17.38
C ILE A 109 4.80 7.70 18.12
N SER A 110 4.49 6.43 17.82
CA SER A 110 3.50 5.64 18.57
C SER A 110 3.90 5.49 20.04
N PHE A 111 5.15 5.11 20.30
CA PHE A 111 5.67 5.00 21.67
C PHE A 111 5.74 6.36 22.38
N TYR A 112 6.13 7.42 21.67
CA TYR A 112 6.20 8.76 22.21
C TYR A 112 4.82 9.25 22.67
N VAL A 113 3.78 9.14 21.82
CA VAL A 113 2.42 9.60 22.14
C VAL A 113 1.85 8.82 23.34
N VAL A 114 2.03 7.50 23.38
CA VAL A 114 1.59 6.68 24.52
C VAL A 114 2.30 7.08 25.82
N LYS A 115 3.57 7.47 25.76
CA LYS A 115 4.31 7.95 26.94
C LYS A 115 3.86 9.33 27.40
N VAL A 116 3.61 10.25 26.49
CA VAL A 116 3.22 11.64 26.80
C VAL A 116 1.78 11.73 27.31
N GLU A 117 0.84 11.01 26.68
CA GLU A 117 -0.58 11.05 27.07
C GLU A 117 -0.87 10.22 28.35
N GLY A 118 0.13 9.52 28.89
CA GLY A 118 0.04 8.75 30.12
C GLY A 118 -0.72 7.42 29.98
N ASP A 119 -0.55 6.54 30.97
CA ASP A 119 -1.19 5.21 31.03
C ASP A 119 -2.66 5.31 31.45
N GLN A 120 -3.49 5.93 30.61
CA GLN A 120 -4.94 5.84 30.77
C GLN A 120 -5.41 4.40 30.54
N TYR A 121 -6.46 4.01 31.27
CA TYR A 121 -7.10 2.72 31.08
C TYR A 121 -7.97 2.71 29.82
N VAL A 122 -7.71 1.76 28.94
CA VAL A 122 -8.43 1.49 27.71
C VAL A 122 -9.03 0.08 27.74
N ARG A 123 -10.02 -0.18 26.89
CA ARG A 123 -10.61 -1.52 26.77
C ARG A 123 -9.58 -2.53 26.22
N SER A 124 -9.58 -3.76 26.73
CA SER A 124 -8.72 -4.88 26.28
C SER A 124 -8.84 -5.21 24.78
N SER A 125 -9.90 -4.70 24.11
CA SER A 125 -10.05 -4.72 22.66
C SER A 125 -8.95 -3.94 21.91
N CYS A 126 -8.18 -3.09 22.60
CA CYS A 126 -7.06 -2.30 22.08
C CYS A 126 -7.36 -1.64 20.72
N PHE A 127 -8.42 -0.84 20.69
CA PHE A 127 -8.78 -0.05 19.53
C PHE A 127 -7.68 0.96 19.22
N GLY A 128 -7.17 0.99 17.98
CA GLY A 128 -6.04 1.84 17.62
C GLY A 128 -6.24 3.32 17.93
N ASN A 129 -7.47 3.82 17.75
CA ASN A 129 -7.86 5.19 18.06
C ASN A 129 -7.95 5.48 19.57
N GLU A 130 -8.16 4.47 20.41
CA GLU A 130 -8.14 4.60 21.88
C GLU A 130 -6.70 4.48 22.42
N VAL A 131 -5.84 3.69 21.76
CA VAL A 131 -4.46 3.42 22.21
C VAL A 131 -3.49 4.52 21.77
N LEU A 132 -3.50 4.91 20.50
CA LEU A 132 -2.51 5.81 19.90
C LEU A 132 -2.90 7.29 19.97
N GLY A 133 -4.14 7.59 20.32
CA GLY A 133 -4.62 8.96 20.49
C GLY A 133 -4.79 9.74 19.18
N ARG A 134 -5.29 10.97 19.29
CA ARG A 134 -5.61 11.84 18.14
C ARG A 134 -4.34 12.36 17.46
N LEU A 135 -3.31 12.69 18.24
CA LEU A 135 -2.06 13.28 17.74
C LEU A 135 -1.32 12.33 16.77
N PHE A 136 -1.26 11.04 17.11
CA PHE A 136 -0.67 10.03 16.21
C PHE A 136 -1.40 9.97 14.87
N TYR A 137 -2.72 9.89 14.92
CA TYR A 137 -3.58 9.77 13.75
C TYR A 137 -3.46 10.99 12.84
N ASP A 138 -3.43 12.19 13.41
CA ASP A 138 -3.27 13.43 12.68
C ASP A 138 -1.94 13.47 11.92
N ILE A 139 -0.82 13.19 12.61
CA ILE A 139 0.52 13.20 11.99
C ILE A 139 0.64 12.09 10.93
N HIS A 140 0.23 10.87 11.26
CA HIS A 140 0.37 9.72 10.37
C HIS A 140 -0.47 9.87 9.10
N TYR A 141 -1.74 10.27 9.21
CA TYR A 141 -2.61 10.42 8.06
C TYR A 141 -2.31 11.68 7.25
N THR A 142 -1.91 12.79 7.88
CA THR A 142 -1.44 13.97 7.16
C THR A 142 -0.19 13.66 6.33
N LEU A 143 0.80 12.96 6.92
CA LEU A 143 2.01 12.58 6.21
C LEU A 143 1.71 11.65 5.02
N ASN A 144 0.87 10.63 5.21
CA ASN A 144 0.46 9.74 4.13
C ASN A 144 -0.38 10.46 3.06
N ALA A 145 -1.24 11.39 3.44
CA ALA A 145 -2.01 12.22 2.51
C ALA A 145 -1.09 13.11 1.66
N CYS A 146 -0.10 13.76 2.27
CA CYS A 146 0.89 14.57 1.56
C CYS A 146 1.66 13.74 0.52
N ILE A 147 2.11 12.53 0.88
CA ILE A 147 2.79 11.61 -0.06
C ILE A 147 1.82 11.18 -1.16
N GLY A 148 0.57 10.88 -0.82
CA GLY A 148 -0.49 10.54 -1.78
C GLY A 148 -0.76 11.66 -2.79
N LEU A 149 -0.86 12.91 -2.33
CA LEU A 149 -1.04 14.08 -3.18
C LEU A 149 0.19 14.32 -4.07
N ALA A 150 1.40 14.24 -3.52
CA ALA A 150 2.64 14.35 -4.28
C ALA A 150 2.73 13.27 -5.38
N THR A 151 2.25 12.06 -5.08
CA THR A 151 2.15 10.95 -6.04
C THR A 151 1.23 11.31 -7.21
N VAL A 152 0.04 11.85 -6.92
CA VAL A 152 -0.93 12.29 -7.94
C VAL A 152 -0.34 13.40 -8.81
N LEU A 153 0.27 14.42 -8.21
CA LEU A 153 0.91 15.51 -8.94
C LEU A 153 2.03 15.00 -9.85
N LEU A 154 2.92 14.15 -9.34
CA LEU A 154 4.02 13.57 -10.11
C LEU A 154 3.49 12.76 -11.31
N TYR A 155 2.38 12.06 -11.14
CA TYR A 155 1.73 11.37 -12.24
C TYR A 155 1.11 12.30 -13.26
N MET A 156 0.43 13.38 -12.85
CA MET A 156 -0.13 14.36 -13.78
C MET A 156 0.97 14.98 -14.65
N VAL A 157 2.11 15.29 -14.05
CA VAL A 157 3.30 15.76 -14.78
C VAL A 157 3.82 14.68 -15.72
N THR A 158 3.95 13.43 -15.25
CA THR A 158 4.40 12.30 -16.09
C THR A 158 3.48 12.10 -17.30
N PHE A 159 2.17 12.17 -17.11
CA PHE A 159 1.17 12.06 -18.16
C PHE A 159 1.26 13.23 -19.15
N ALA A 160 1.39 14.46 -18.67
CA ALA A 160 1.57 15.63 -19.52
C ALA A 160 2.84 15.53 -20.38
N LEU A 161 3.95 15.03 -19.81
CA LEU A 161 5.18 14.77 -20.55
C LEU A 161 5.02 13.69 -21.62
N ILE A 162 4.33 12.59 -21.31
CA ILE A 162 3.99 11.55 -22.28
C ILE A 162 3.20 12.18 -23.43
N LYS A 163 2.07 12.85 -23.13
CA LYS A 163 1.20 13.47 -24.14
C LYS A 163 1.95 14.48 -25.01
N ARG A 164 2.81 15.31 -24.42
CA ARG A 164 3.65 16.28 -25.14
C ARG A 164 4.64 15.59 -26.07
N LYS A 165 5.32 14.55 -25.60
CA LYS A 165 6.28 13.78 -26.40
C LYS A 165 5.59 12.99 -27.52
N THR A 166 4.40 12.46 -27.25
CA THR A 166 3.54 11.79 -28.22
C THR A 166 3.11 12.74 -29.33
N ARG A 167 2.65 13.95 -28.99
CA ARG A 167 2.22 14.97 -29.97
C ARG A 167 3.35 15.40 -30.91
N ASN A 168 4.58 15.42 -30.42
CA ASN A 168 5.74 15.89 -31.17
C ASN A 168 6.43 14.78 -31.98
N SER A 169 5.84 13.58 -32.08
CA SER A 169 6.44 12.42 -32.74
C SER A 169 5.92 12.28 -34.17
N ILE A 170 6.83 12.23 -35.16
CA ILE A 170 6.52 12.16 -36.59
C ILE A 170 7.12 10.85 -37.15
N GLY A 171 6.30 9.98 -37.78
CA GLY A 171 6.74 8.77 -38.52
C GLY A 171 6.10 7.43 -38.11
N ALA A 172 6.32 6.36 -38.89
CA ALA A 172 5.70 5.04 -38.65
C ALA A 172 6.16 4.35 -37.36
N VAL A 173 7.43 4.56 -36.96
CA VAL A 173 7.98 4.10 -35.67
C VAL A 173 7.38 4.89 -34.51
N ALA A 174 7.09 6.18 -34.71
CA ALA A 174 6.38 7.02 -33.76
C ALA A 174 4.97 6.49 -33.51
N ASP A 175 4.27 6.07 -34.56
CA ASP A 175 2.89 5.56 -34.48
C ASP A 175 2.79 4.20 -33.73
N ILE A 176 3.77 3.32 -33.91
CA ILE A 176 3.90 2.07 -33.14
C ILE A 176 4.23 2.35 -31.67
N GLN A 177 5.11 3.31 -31.39
CA GLN A 177 5.35 3.79 -30.02
C GLN A 177 4.10 4.46 -29.43
N LEU A 178 3.29 5.14 -30.25
CA LEU A 178 2.04 5.81 -29.91
C LEU A 178 1.00 4.81 -29.39
N ARG A 179 0.72 3.73 -30.15
CA ARG A 179 -0.20 2.68 -29.71
C ARG A 179 0.25 1.99 -28.42
N ARG A 180 1.56 1.73 -28.26
CA ARG A 180 2.10 1.16 -27.01
C ARG A 180 1.99 2.13 -25.84
N GLN A 181 2.27 3.41 -26.03
CA GLN A 181 2.16 4.41 -24.97
C GLN A 181 0.70 4.69 -24.61
N VAL A 182 -0.25 4.71 -25.54
CA VAL A 182 -1.68 4.90 -25.24
C VAL A 182 -2.24 3.74 -24.43
N VAL A 183 -1.91 2.50 -24.77
CA VAL A 183 -2.35 1.31 -24.00
C VAL A 183 -1.72 1.30 -22.61
N VAL A 184 -0.43 1.64 -22.48
CA VAL A 184 0.25 1.76 -21.19
C VAL A 184 -0.32 2.91 -20.35
N THR A 185 -0.68 4.03 -20.98
CA THR A 185 -1.23 5.22 -20.32
C THR A 185 -2.68 5.02 -19.87
N LYS A 186 -3.53 4.38 -20.68
CA LYS A 186 -4.91 4.02 -20.28
C LYS A 186 -4.92 3.07 -19.08
N ARG A 187 -3.96 2.14 -19.05
CA ARG A 187 -3.72 1.24 -17.91
C ARG A 187 -3.24 2.01 -16.68
N LEU A 188 -2.23 2.86 -16.82
CA LEU A 188 -1.77 3.73 -15.73
C LEU A 188 -2.89 4.62 -15.18
N SER A 189 -3.76 5.16 -16.05
CA SER A 189 -4.92 5.98 -15.69
C SER A 189 -5.95 5.22 -14.85
N SER A 190 -6.22 3.95 -15.16
CA SER A 190 -7.13 3.12 -14.36
C SER A 190 -6.54 2.78 -12.99
N LEU A 191 -5.23 2.50 -12.93
CA LEU A 191 -4.50 2.34 -11.68
C LEU A 191 -4.55 3.61 -10.84
N LEU A 192 -4.33 4.76 -11.47
CA LEU A 192 -4.37 6.08 -10.87
C LEU A 192 -5.71 6.45 -10.27
N LEU A 193 -6.80 6.22 -11.01
CA LEU A 193 -8.14 6.43 -10.51
C LEU A 193 -8.41 5.53 -9.29
N SER A 194 -7.92 4.29 -9.34
CA SER A 194 -8.03 3.36 -8.22
C SER A 194 -7.18 3.79 -7.02
N THR A 195 -5.95 4.25 -7.21
CA THR A 195 -5.09 4.75 -6.12
C THR A 195 -5.69 6.02 -5.50
N PHE A 196 -6.18 6.91 -6.34
CA PHE A 196 -6.78 8.16 -5.89
C PHE A 196 -8.04 7.90 -5.07
N LEU A 197 -8.98 7.10 -5.60
CA LEU A 197 -10.25 6.81 -4.93
C LEU A 197 -10.09 5.89 -3.71
N LEU A 198 -9.25 4.86 -3.79
CA LEU A 198 -9.15 3.84 -2.75
C LEU A 198 -8.09 4.15 -1.69
N GLN A 199 -7.16 5.08 -1.95
CA GLN A 199 -6.06 5.38 -1.04
C GLN A 199 -6.01 6.86 -0.68
N VAL A 200 -5.88 7.77 -1.65
CA VAL A 200 -5.67 9.20 -1.38
C VAL A 200 -6.90 9.86 -0.76
N VAL A 201 -8.09 9.64 -1.31
CA VAL A 201 -9.35 10.21 -0.79
C VAL A 201 -9.61 9.76 0.65
N PRO A 202 -9.52 8.46 1.00
CA PRO A 202 -9.65 8.01 2.39
C PRO A 202 -8.65 8.66 3.34
N PHE A 203 -7.35 8.74 2.97
CA PHE A 203 -6.33 9.38 3.80
C PHE A 203 -6.61 10.87 4.03
N PHE A 204 -7.04 11.58 2.98
CA PHE A 204 -7.36 12.99 3.07
C PHE A 204 -8.60 13.24 3.93
N LEU A 205 -9.67 12.44 3.76
CA LEU A 205 -10.85 12.51 4.61
C LEU A 205 -10.53 12.22 6.07
N LEU A 206 -9.65 11.25 6.35
CA LEU A 206 -9.20 10.92 7.69
C LEU A 206 -8.38 12.06 8.31
N ALA A 207 -7.46 12.66 7.56
CA ALA A 207 -6.70 13.83 8.01
C ALA A 207 -7.58 15.06 8.24
N LEU A 208 -8.66 15.24 7.47
CA LEU A 208 -9.64 16.30 7.75
C LEU A 208 -10.51 15.96 8.97
N SER A 209 -10.81 14.69 9.19
CA SER A 209 -11.64 14.26 10.32
C SER A 209 -10.95 14.51 11.66
N THR A 210 -9.62 14.42 11.71
CA THR A 210 -8.84 14.71 12.91
C THR A 210 -8.86 16.18 13.28
N TRP A 211 -9.48 17.08 12.50
CA TRP A 211 -9.66 18.50 12.85
C TRP A 211 -10.95 18.76 13.64
N SER A 212 -11.94 17.86 13.57
CA SER A 212 -13.21 17.99 14.30
C SER A 212 -13.35 16.94 15.40
N GLU A 213 -13.59 17.40 16.63
CA GLU A 213 -13.79 16.54 17.80
C GLU A 213 -15.04 15.64 17.72
N SER A 214 -16.06 16.05 16.97
CA SER A 214 -17.28 15.23 16.81
C SER A 214 -17.17 14.21 15.68
N LEU A 215 -16.31 14.47 14.69
CA LEU A 215 -16.26 13.67 13.45
C LEU A 215 -15.15 12.61 13.46
N TRP A 216 -14.07 12.77 14.23
CA TRP A 216 -12.93 11.86 14.14
C TRP A 216 -13.27 10.39 14.47
N LYS A 217 -14.00 10.12 15.56
CA LYS A 217 -14.40 8.74 15.94
C LYS A 217 -15.33 8.07 14.92
N PRO A 218 -16.47 8.68 14.53
CA PRO A 218 -17.37 8.05 13.56
C PRO A 218 -16.73 7.94 12.18
N LEU A 219 -15.95 8.93 11.72
CA LEU A 219 -15.34 8.88 10.39
C LEU A 219 -14.22 7.85 10.31
N ILE A 220 -13.44 7.65 11.37
CA ILE A 220 -12.48 6.53 11.44
C ILE A 220 -13.21 5.19 11.31
N SER A 221 -14.31 4.98 12.04
CA SER A 221 -15.08 3.73 11.97
C SER A 221 -15.64 3.46 10.58
N VAL A 222 -16.19 4.48 9.92
CA VAL A 222 -16.80 4.38 8.59
C VAL A 222 -15.75 4.21 7.49
N THR A 223 -14.56 4.80 7.62
CA THR A 223 -13.52 4.76 6.58
C THR A 223 -12.63 3.51 6.63
N ILE A 224 -12.55 2.81 7.77
CA ILE A 224 -11.78 1.57 7.90
C ILE A 224 -12.30 0.48 6.94
N TRP A 225 -13.62 0.30 6.83
CA TRP A 225 -14.22 -0.77 6.01
C TRP A 225 -13.98 -0.59 4.50
N PRO A 226 -14.30 0.56 3.88
CA PRO A 226 -13.98 0.82 2.47
C PRO A 226 -12.48 0.72 2.18
N ARG A 227 -11.63 1.02 3.16
CA ARG A 227 -10.18 0.98 3.03
C ARG A 227 -9.62 -0.44 3.07
N GLY A 228 -10.10 -1.30 3.97
CA GLY A 228 -9.74 -2.72 3.99
C GLY A 228 -10.15 -3.42 2.69
N ILE A 229 -11.35 -3.10 2.18
CA ILE A 229 -11.83 -3.54 0.87
C ILE A 229 -10.92 -2.98 -0.23
N GLY A 230 -10.65 -1.67 -0.23
CA GLY A 230 -9.79 -1.01 -1.21
C GLY A 230 -8.39 -1.61 -1.30
N MET A 231 -7.77 -1.91 -0.15
CA MET A 231 -6.44 -2.54 -0.08
C MET A 231 -6.43 -3.99 -0.57
N SER A 232 -7.57 -4.68 -0.53
CA SER A 232 -7.74 -6.03 -1.10
C SER A 232 -7.97 -6.01 -2.61
N PHE A 233 -8.74 -5.04 -3.11
CA PHE A 233 -9.02 -4.87 -4.53
C PHE A 233 -7.84 -4.28 -5.30
N TYR A 234 -7.04 -3.43 -4.68
CA TYR A 234 -5.99 -2.67 -5.35
C TYR A 234 -4.88 -3.54 -5.97
N PRO A 235 -4.32 -4.57 -5.28
CA PRO A 235 -3.38 -5.50 -5.88
C PRO A 235 -3.97 -6.28 -7.06
N VAL A 236 -5.27 -6.63 -6.99
CA VAL A 236 -5.98 -7.34 -8.07
C VAL A 236 -6.08 -6.44 -9.30
N VAL A 237 -6.51 -5.19 -9.11
CA VAL A 237 -6.54 -4.18 -10.18
C VAL A 237 -5.15 -3.99 -10.78
N LEU A 238 -4.11 -3.89 -9.95
CA LEU A 238 -2.72 -3.71 -10.36
C LEU A 238 -2.21 -4.90 -11.21
N ILE A 239 -2.57 -6.14 -10.85
CA ILE A 239 -2.26 -7.36 -11.64
C ILE A 239 -3.03 -7.36 -12.97
N CYS A 240 -4.33 -7.03 -12.96
CA CYS A 240 -5.17 -7.01 -14.17
C CYS A 240 -4.72 -5.93 -15.17
N VAL A 241 -4.32 -4.77 -14.65
CA VAL A 241 -3.95 -3.60 -15.44
C VAL A 241 -2.51 -3.71 -15.98
N GLN A 242 -1.60 -4.37 -15.26
CA GLN A 242 -0.21 -4.55 -15.72
C GLN A 242 0.02 -5.92 -16.38
N PRO A 243 0.25 -5.98 -17.71
CA PRO A 243 0.42 -7.25 -18.43
C PRO A 243 1.66 -8.03 -17.98
N GLU A 244 2.72 -7.33 -17.56
CA GLU A 244 3.93 -7.95 -17.03
C GLU A 244 3.65 -8.70 -15.72
N LEU A 245 2.79 -8.14 -14.86
CA LEU A 245 2.38 -8.79 -13.61
C LEU A 245 1.41 -9.92 -13.88
N ARG A 246 0.44 -9.73 -14.78
CA ARG A 246 -0.46 -10.79 -15.20
C ARG A 246 0.31 -12.00 -15.73
N LEU A 247 1.39 -11.77 -16.49
CA LEU A 247 2.23 -12.85 -17.02
C LEU A 247 3.03 -13.58 -15.93
N GLU A 248 3.61 -12.84 -14.98
CA GLU A 248 4.29 -13.44 -13.83
C GLU A 248 3.31 -14.18 -12.91
N ALA A 249 2.15 -13.60 -12.63
CA ALA A 249 1.08 -14.24 -11.86
C ALA A 249 0.59 -15.52 -12.56
N ALA A 250 0.31 -15.47 -13.86
CA ALA A 250 -0.08 -16.65 -14.63
C ALA A 250 1.01 -17.74 -14.61
N ARG A 251 2.29 -17.38 -14.58
CA ARG A 251 3.39 -18.35 -14.44
C ARG A 251 3.40 -19.00 -13.06
N ILE A 252 3.14 -18.23 -11.99
CA ILE A 252 3.05 -18.74 -10.62
C ILE A 252 1.82 -19.65 -10.47
N PHE A 253 0.64 -19.21 -10.93
CA PHE A 253 -0.59 -20.00 -10.89
C PHE A 253 -0.52 -21.25 -11.79
N GLY A 254 0.15 -21.15 -12.94
CA GLY A 254 0.42 -22.30 -13.81
C GLY A 254 1.32 -23.33 -13.13
N LYS A 255 2.37 -22.89 -12.43
CA LYS A 255 3.23 -23.76 -11.62
C LYS A 255 2.50 -24.40 -10.45
N LEU A 256 1.63 -23.64 -9.76
CA LEU A 256 0.76 -24.19 -8.71
C LEU A 256 -0.14 -25.27 -9.30
N LYS A 257 -0.80 -25.00 -10.43
CA LYS A 257 -1.70 -25.96 -11.09
C LYS A 257 -0.98 -27.25 -11.50
N THR A 258 0.25 -27.17 -12.00
CA THR A 258 1.07 -28.35 -12.31
C THR A 258 1.54 -29.09 -11.05
N SER A 259 1.84 -28.37 -9.96
CA SER A 259 2.29 -28.97 -8.69
C SER A 259 1.14 -29.63 -7.93
N THR A 260 -0.07 -29.08 -8.01
CA THR A 260 -1.29 -29.68 -7.46
C THR A 260 -1.74 -30.87 -8.31
N ALA A 261 -1.60 -30.81 -9.64
CA ALA A 261 -1.87 -31.95 -10.53
C ALA A 261 -0.88 -33.11 -10.32
N SER A 262 0.40 -32.83 -10.06
CA SER A 262 1.39 -33.88 -9.74
C SER A 262 1.12 -34.53 -8.38
N GLN A 263 0.66 -33.76 -7.38
CA GLN A 263 0.25 -34.30 -6.07
C GLN A 263 -1.05 -35.12 -6.16
N PHE A 264 -2.01 -34.71 -6.99
CA PHE A 264 -3.24 -35.48 -7.17
C PHE A 264 -2.99 -36.80 -7.89
N SER A 265 -2.06 -36.83 -8.85
CA SER A 265 -1.66 -38.07 -9.55
C SER A 265 -0.88 -39.04 -8.65
N SER A 266 -0.05 -38.55 -7.73
CA SER A 266 0.65 -39.42 -6.76
C SER A 266 -0.29 -40.02 -5.70
N THR A 267 -1.38 -39.32 -5.37
CA THR A 267 -2.35 -39.81 -4.37
C THR A 267 -3.35 -40.80 -4.98
N ALA A 268 -3.74 -40.63 -6.25
CA ALA A 268 -4.59 -41.58 -6.96
C ALA A 268 -3.90 -42.93 -7.26
N THR A 269 -2.57 -42.95 -7.38
CA THR A 269 -1.81 -44.19 -7.63
C THR A 269 -1.59 -45.03 -6.35
N GLN A 270 -1.80 -44.45 -5.16
CA GLN A 270 -1.69 -45.15 -3.87
C GLN A 270 -3.00 -45.79 -3.38
N GLN A 271 -4.14 -45.57 -4.04
CA GLN A 271 -5.42 -46.24 -3.72
C GLN A 271 -5.76 -47.41 -4.65
N LEU A 272 -4.84 -47.84 -5.50
CA LEU A 272 -5.03 -48.93 -6.48
C LEU A 272 -3.97 -50.05 -6.35
N GLN A 273 -3.27 -50.12 -5.21
CA GLN A 273 -2.49 -51.27 -4.77
C GLN A 273 -3.03 -51.73 -3.41
#